data_AF-A0A5N6W023-F1
#
_entry.id   AF-A0A5N6W023-F1
#
_cell.length_a   1.000
_cell.length_b   1.000
_cell.length_c   1.000
_cell.angle_alpha   90.00
_cell.angle_beta   90.00
_cell.angle_gamma   90.00
#
_symmetry.space_group_name_H-M   'P 1'
#
loop_
_entity.id
_entity.type
_entity.pdbx_description
1 polymer ?
#
loop_
_entity_poly.entity_id
_entity_poly.type
_entity_poly.pdbx_seq_one_letter_code
_entity_poly.pdbx_strand_id
1 'polypeptide(L)'
;MLSYTSHCLQALLGVASLPYRQYQAYSSPQAPLQVPQVPQAGPPITTLVSSCAGFSYPEVACIDRYGSLLQGEFERKVRNVLGDADTYISTNAPSEPTFSDLQNADFLVWNQSAAKAILGPNPHVDFMFSIEDCSHEAPVYVPTTNELYFSRLQQGFLPQLVINLNNDPPTLEEKLAQPPIYAATGARFRDGLLYLATIGGNESLAGYTFRPGAGSAIIDPNIYPAPHIAYNSTRKGRTIYAYDVAPSRKALLNKRPVYLSMEYAPDGIKTSREGYLVSATGKGIVVLTDEGEPLVRVQTNFTVINIAFAGAERDELWAIGKGGVARIRWGLKGSYA
;
A
#
# COMPACT_ATOMS: atom_id res chain seq x y z
N MET A 1 4.86 -52.22 -9.50
CA MET A 1 5.13 -52.39 -10.94
C MET A 1 4.78 -51.07 -11.60
N LEU A 2 5.80 -50.37 -12.11
CA LEU A 2 5.68 -49.12 -12.86
C LEU A 2 5.01 -49.39 -14.22
N SER A 3 4.16 -48.47 -14.69
CA SER A 3 4.40 -47.62 -15.87
C SER A 3 3.10 -47.23 -16.62
N TYR A 4 2.88 -45.92 -16.68
CA TYR A 4 2.24 -45.08 -17.69
C TYR A 4 1.79 -45.71 -19.02
N THR A 5 0.62 -45.26 -19.51
CA THR A 5 0.50 -44.72 -20.88
C THR A 5 -0.53 -43.58 -20.92
N SER A 6 -0.07 -42.40 -21.32
CA SER A 6 -0.87 -41.26 -21.77
C SER A 6 -0.87 -41.27 -23.30
N HIS A 7 -2.01 -41.06 -23.95
CA HIS A 7 -2.09 -40.77 -25.37
C HIS A 7 -2.81 -39.44 -25.56
N CYS A 8 -2.05 -38.44 -25.96
CA CYS A 8 -2.52 -37.16 -26.45
C CYS A 8 -2.51 -37.21 -27.98
N LEU A 9 -3.59 -36.79 -28.63
CA LEU A 9 -3.69 -36.70 -30.09
C LEU A 9 -3.20 -35.31 -30.54
N GLN A 10 -2.25 -35.30 -31.48
CA GLN A 10 -1.68 -34.11 -32.13
C GLN A 10 -2.52 -33.59 -33.29
N ALA A 11 -2.42 -32.28 -33.58
CA ALA A 11 -2.08 -31.69 -34.89
C ALA A 11 -1.97 -30.15 -34.72
N LEU A 12 -0.84 -29.44 -34.89
CA LEU A 12 0.13 -29.23 -35.99
C LEU A 12 -0.08 -27.89 -36.70
N LEU A 13 1.04 -27.16 -36.83
CA LEU A 13 1.50 -26.17 -37.84
C LEU A 13 2.35 -25.14 -37.07
N GLY A 14 3.63 -24.85 -37.33
CA GLY A 14 4.62 -25.22 -38.34
C GLY A 14 5.65 -24.09 -38.28
N VAL A 15 6.92 -24.35 -37.94
CA VAL A 15 7.97 -23.32 -37.92
C VAL A 15 9.22 -23.86 -38.60
N ALA A 16 9.64 -23.15 -39.64
CA ALA A 16 10.86 -23.39 -40.39
C ALA A 16 12.11 -23.19 -39.51
N SER A 17 13.09 -24.07 -39.68
CA SER A 17 14.39 -24.03 -39.02
C SER A 17 15.33 -23.03 -39.69
N LEU A 18 15.97 -22.17 -38.88
CA LEU A 18 17.19 -21.43 -39.26
C LEU A 18 18.41 -22.09 -38.60
N PRO A 19 19.58 -22.14 -39.27
CA PRO A 19 20.74 -22.87 -38.79
C PRO A 19 21.44 -22.17 -37.61
N TYR A 20 21.86 -22.98 -36.65
CA TYR A 20 22.59 -22.59 -35.45
C TYR A 20 23.99 -22.07 -35.83
N ARG A 21 24.28 -20.80 -35.55
CA ARG A 21 25.62 -20.22 -35.71
C ARG A 21 26.43 -20.56 -34.45
N GLN A 22 27.45 -21.41 -34.57
CA GLN A 22 28.43 -21.61 -33.50
C GLN A 22 29.24 -20.33 -33.31
N TYR A 23 29.17 -19.74 -32.11
CA TYR A 23 30.08 -18.68 -31.70
C TYR A 23 31.39 -19.31 -31.22
N GLN A 24 32.49 -19.08 -31.96
CA GLN A 24 33.83 -19.32 -31.46
C GLN A 24 34.17 -18.24 -30.43
N ALA A 25 34.57 -18.65 -29.23
CA ALA A 25 35.05 -17.75 -28.19
C ALA A 25 36.43 -17.20 -28.60
N TYR A 26 36.50 -15.89 -28.84
CA TYR A 26 37.77 -15.18 -28.96
C TYR A 26 38.33 -14.93 -27.55
N SER A 27 39.44 -15.59 -27.19
CA SER A 27 40.19 -15.29 -25.97
C SER A 27 41.20 -14.16 -26.25
N SER A 28 40.79 -12.92 -26.01
CA SER A 28 41.74 -11.82 -25.79
C SER A 28 42.26 -11.85 -24.35
N PRO A 29 43.56 -11.64 -24.09
CA PRO A 29 44.05 -11.50 -22.72
C PRO A 29 43.45 -10.23 -22.10
N GLN A 30 42.50 -10.39 -21.18
CA GLN A 30 41.97 -9.29 -20.38
C GLN A 30 43.02 -8.89 -19.34
N ALA A 31 43.46 -7.63 -19.38
CA ALA A 31 44.15 -7.03 -18.24
C ALA A 31 43.24 -7.13 -17.00
N PRO A 32 43.81 -7.38 -15.80
CA PRO A 32 43.00 -7.50 -14.59
C PRO A 32 42.16 -6.24 -14.41
N LEU A 33 40.84 -6.43 -14.21
CA LEU A 33 39.91 -5.37 -13.87
C LEU A 33 40.44 -4.67 -12.62
N GLN A 34 40.91 -3.42 -12.77
CA GLN A 34 41.16 -2.57 -11.62
C GLN A 34 39.82 -2.28 -10.97
N VAL A 35 39.63 -2.79 -9.75
CA VAL A 35 38.55 -2.35 -8.87
C VAL A 35 38.70 -0.84 -8.74
N PRO A 36 37.71 -0.03 -9.17
CA PRO A 36 37.76 1.41 -8.97
C PRO A 36 37.97 1.65 -7.48
N GLN A 37 39.02 2.39 -7.11
CA GLN A 37 39.15 2.82 -5.72
C GLN A 37 37.92 3.66 -5.38
N VAL A 38 37.18 3.22 -4.36
CA VAL A 38 36.08 4.01 -3.80
C VAL A 38 36.66 5.38 -3.46
N PRO A 39 36.15 6.48 -4.03
CA PRO A 39 36.60 7.82 -3.67
C PRO A 39 36.55 7.94 -2.16
N GLN A 40 37.63 8.41 -1.53
CA GLN A 40 37.60 8.69 -0.09
C GLN A 40 36.40 9.60 0.18
N ALA A 41 35.54 9.15 1.11
CA ALA A 41 34.38 9.90 1.53
C ALA A 41 34.83 11.34 1.83
N GLY A 42 34.13 12.31 1.25
CA GLY A 42 34.21 13.68 1.73
C GLY A 42 33.89 13.74 3.24
N PRO A 43 34.11 14.88 3.91
CA PRO A 43 33.76 15.00 5.32
C PRO A 43 32.33 14.47 5.53
N PRO A 44 32.10 13.58 6.50
CA PRO A 44 30.80 12.94 6.67
C PRO A 44 29.75 14.03 6.80
N ILE A 45 28.75 14.02 5.93
CA ILE A 45 27.52 14.76 6.22
C ILE A 45 26.91 13.98 7.38
N THR A 46 27.01 14.53 8.60
CA THR A 46 26.89 13.77 9.85
C THR A 46 25.46 13.48 10.30
N THR A 47 24.45 13.85 9.52
CA THR A 47 23.06 13.85 10.01
C THR A 47 22.09 13.61 8.88
N LEU A 48 21.83 12.33 8.59
CA LEU A 48 20.77 11.92 7.66
C LEU A 48 19.38 12.20 8.22
N VAL A 49 19.17 11.98 9.53
CA VAL A 49 17.90 12.21 10.22
C VAL A 49 18.07 13.31 11.25
N SER A 50 17.17 14.28 11.24
CA SER A 50 17.24 15.49 12.08
C SER A 50 15.85 15.95 12.53
N SER A 51 15.81 16.98 13.38
CA SER A 51 14.57 17.62 13.78
C SER A 51 13.93 18.40 12.63
N CYS A 52 12.60 18.38 12.56
CA CYS A 52 11.83 19.22 11.65
C CYS A 52 11.46 20.54 12.32
N ALA A 53 11.64 21.66 11.61
CA ALA A 53 11.31 22.98 12.15
C ALA A 53 9.83 23.06 12.55
N GLY A 54 9.57 23.35 13.82
CA GLY A 54 8.22 23.50 14.38
C GLY A 54 7.56 22.20 14.85
N PHE A 55 8.27 21.08 14.89
CA PHE A 55 7.77 19.80 15.37
C PHE A 55 8.66 19.18 16.45
N SER A 56 8.05 18.30 17.26
CA SER A 56 8.76 17.50 18.26
C SER A 56 9.59 16.41 17.58
N TYR A 57 10.84 16.27 18.00
CA TYR A 57 11.75 15.22 17.53
C TYR A 57 11.95 14.18 18.65
N PRO A 58 11.97 12.86 18.36
CA PRO A 58 11.95 12.24 17.03
C PRO A 58 10.57 11.92 16.45
N GLU A 59 9.47 12.27 17.14
CA GLU A 59 8.09 12.01 16.69
C GLU A 59 7.86 12.43 15.23
N VAL A 60 8.34 13.62 14.86
CA VAL A 60 8.47 14.07 13.47
C VAL A 60 9.95 14.18 13.13
N ALA A 61 10.41 13.32 12.22
CA ALA A 61 11.81 13.20 11.84
C ALA A 61 12.02 13.62 10.38
N CYS A 62 12.96 14.54 10.16
CA CYS A 62 13.31 15.06 8.85
C CYS A 62 14.47 14.27 8.27
N ILE A 63 14.30 13.79 7.04
CA ILE A 63 15.27 12.97 6.33
C ILE A 63 15.94 13.82 5.24
N ASP A 64 17.26 14.01 5.35
CA ASP A 64 18.03 14.77 4.37
C ASP A 64 18.04 14.08 3.00
N ARG A 65 17.95 14.89 1.94
CA ARG A 65 18.02 14.44 0.52
C ARG A 65 17.20 13.19 0.22
N TYR A 66 15.97 13.10 0.73
CA TYR A 66 15.08 11.94 0.49
C TYR A 66 15.64 10.58 0.96
N GLY A 67 16.69 10.56 1.79
CA GLY A 67 17.37 9.31 2.12
C GLY A 67 18.22 8.75 0.97
N SER A 68 18.55 9.54 -0.04
CA SER A 68 19.22 9.08 -1.26
C SER A 68 20.69 8.72 -1.06
N LEU A 69 21.30 9.16 0.05
CA LEU A 69 22.70 8.90 0.40
C LEU A 69 22.75 8.29 1.81
N LEU A 70 22.71 6.97 1.89
CA LEU A 70 23.09 6.22 3.09
C LEU A 70 24.58 5.94 3.01
N GLN A 71 25.37 6.50 3.94
CA GLN A 71 26.82 6.25 3.96
C GLN A 71 27.13 4.86 4.51
N GLY A 72 28.26 4.29 4.06
CA GLY A 72 28.79 3.03 4.55
C GLY A 72 27.95 1.81 4.15
N GLU A 73 28.04 0.76 4.97
CA GLU A 73 27.26 -0.46 4.79
C GLU A 73 25.86 -0.29 5.37
N PHE A 74 24.86 -0.79 4.65
CA PHE A 74 23.50 -0.88 5.16
C PHE A 74 22.85 -2.19 4.72
N GLU A 75 21.99 -2.74 5.56
CA GLU A 75 21.20 -3.93 5.27
C GLU A 75 19.74 -3.72 5.65
N ARG A 76 18.82 -4.25 4.85
CA ARG A 76 17.42 -4.40 5.25
C ARG A 76 17.03 -5.86 5.10
N LYS A 77 16.90 -6.55 6.22
CA LYS A 77 16.58 -7.97 6.24
C LYS A 77 15.13 -8.18 5.83
N VAL A 78 14.94 -8.90 4.72
CA VAL A 78 13.62 -9.35 4.28
C VAL A 78 13.29 -10.65 4.99
N ARG A 79 12.12 -10.73 5.64
CA ARG A 79 11.63 -11.96 6.24
C ARG A 79 10.87 -12.78 5.20
N ASN A 80 11.11 -14.08 5.15
CA ASN A 80 10.37 -14.99 4.27
C ASN A 80 9.03 -15.40 4.91
N VAL A 81 8.21 -14.41 5.27
CA VAL A 81 6.89 -14.60 5.86
C VAL A 81 5.87 -14.07 4.86
N LEU A 82 4.95 -14.93 4.42
CA LEU A 82 3.95 -14.55 3.43
C LEU A 82 3.05 -13.43 3.99
N GLY A 83 2.95 -12.32 3.26
CA GLY A 83 2.15 -11.16 3.67
C GLY A 83 2.88 -10.18 4.58
N ASP A 84 4.14 -10.45 4.94
CA ASP A 84 4.97 -9.52 5.69
C ASP A 84 5.58 -8.44 4.77
N ALA A 85 5.83 -7.27 5.36
CA ALA A 85 6.45 -6.12 4.71
C ALA A 85 7.71 -5.72 5.47
N ASP A 86 8.83 -5.62 4.77
CA ASP A 86 9.97 -4.85 5.28
C ASP A 86 9.58 -3.38 5.40
N THR A 87 10.11 -2.69 6.42
CA THR A 87 9.85 -1.26 6.62
C THR A 87 11.09 -0.45 6.30
N TYR A 88 10.90 0.80 5.91
CA TYR A 88 12.01 1.72 5.67
C TYR A 88 12.88 1.85 6.93
N ILE A 89 12.24 1.93 8.09
CA ILE A 89 12.88 2.08 9.40
C ILE A 89 13.56 0.82 9.92
N SER A 90 13.33 -0.35 9.30
CA SER A 90 14.06 -1.58 9.63
C SER A 90 15.41 -1.69 8.92
N THR A 91 15.84 -0.63 8.21
CA THR A 91 17.18 -0.58 7.62
C THR A 91 18.21 -0.41 8.74
N ASN A 92 19.14 -1.34 8.82
CA ASN A 92 20.32 -1.22 9.66
C ASN A 92 21.38 -0.47 8.86
N ALA A 93 21.73 0.75 9.29
CA ALA A 93 22.76 1.59 8.69
C ALA A 93 23.75 2.07 9.77
N PRO A 94 24.73 1.24 10.19
CA PRO A 94 25.60 1.55 11.32
C PRO A 94 26.45 2.82 11.14
N SER A 95 26.75 3.20 9.90
CA SER A 95 27.46 4.44 9.58
C SER A 95 26.58 5.69 9.61
N GLU A 96 25.27 5.54 9.82
CA GLU A 96 24.27 6.61 9.92
C GLU A 96 23.51 6.49 11.25
N PRO A 97 24.14 6.80 12.41
CA PRO A 97 23.54 6.53 13.73
C PRO A 97 22.19 7.23 13.94
N THR A 98 21.99 8.40 13.34
CA THR A 98 20.70 9.13 13.41
C THR A 98 19.55 8.37 12.73
N PHE A 99 19.84 7.40 11.86
CA PHE A 99 18.79 6.59 11.21
C PHE A 99 17.96 5.79 12.22
N SER A 100 18.54 5.40 13.37
CA SER A 100 17.79 4.66 14.40
C SER A 100 16.66 5.48 15.03
N ASP A 101 16.72 6.80 14.95
CA ASP A 101 15.68 7.68 15.52
C ASP A 101 14.33 7.49 14.82
N LEU A 102 14.34 7.02 13.56
CA LEU A 102 13.12 6.71 12.81
C LEU A 102 12.29 5.58 13.44
N GLN A 103 12.87 4.76 14.33
CA GLN A 103 12.11 3.75 15.06
C GLN A 103 11.13 4.35 16.07
N ASN A 104 11.38 5.59 16.50
CA ASN A 104 10.56 6.32 17.46
C ASN A 104 9.80 7.49 16.81
N ALA A 105 9.82 7.56 15.47
CA ALA A 105 9.10 8.58 14.72
C ALA A 105 7.71 8.08 14.34
N ASP A 106 6.70 8.95 14.40
CA ASP A 106 5.39 8.69 13.80
C ASP A 106 5.31 9.26 12.38
N PHE A 107 6.05 10.34 12.13
CA PHE A 107 6.06 11.06 10.86
C PHE A 107 7.47 11.19 10.29
N LEU A 108 7.67 10.69 9.09
CA LEU A 108 8.90 10.85 8.31
C LEU A 108 8.69 11.96 7.28
N VAL A 109 9.56 12.96 7.27
CA VAL A 109 9.42 14.14 6.41
C VAL A 109 10.60 14.22 5.45
N TRP A 110 10.30 14.26 4.15
CA TRP A 110 11.31 14.49 3.11
C TRP A 110 11.30 15.93 2.59
N ASN A 111 10.14 16.61 2.68
CA ASN A 111 10.00 18.00 2.28
C ASN A 111 9.49 18.86 3.44
N GLN A 112 10.42 19.56 4.12
CA GLN A 112 10.09 20.37 5.29
C GLN A 112 9.14 21.53 4.99
N SER A 113 9.29 22.14 3.81
CA SER A 113 8.46 23.28 3.40
C SER A 113 6.99 22.89 3.25
N ALA A 114 6.71 21.69 2.73
CA ALA A 114 5.35 21.15 2.62
C ALA A 114 4.81 20.59 3.96
N ALA A 115 5.69 20.05 4.81
CA ALA A 115 5.31 19.33 6.03
C ALA A 115 4.43 20.15 6.98
N LYS A 116 4.68 21.46 7.12
CA LYS A 116 3.88 22.32 8.02
C LYS A 116 2.39 22.36 7.63
N ALA A 117 2.11 22.40 6.32
CA ALA A 117 0.74 22.39 5.83
C ALA A 117 0.11 20.99 5.92
N ILE A 118 0.90 19.93 5.65
CA ILE A 118 0.44 18.54 5.67
C ILE A 118 0.12 18.07 7.10
N LEU A 119 1.00 18.36 8.06
CA LEU A 119 0.93 17.87 9.43
C LEU A 119 0.10 18.78 10.35
N GLY A 120 0.00 20.08 10.04
CA GLY A 120 -0.61 21.05 10.94
C GLY A 120 0.20 21.25 12.22
N PRO A 121 -0.36 21.91 13.25
CA PRO A 121 0.39 22.31 14.44
C PRO A 121 0.61 21.20 15.48
N ASN A 122 -0.23 20.15 15.48
CA ASN A 122 -0.20 19.08 16.47
C ASN A 122 -0.53 17.74 15.80
N PRO A 123 0.34 17.24 14.90
CA PRO A 123 0.12 15.95 14.24
C PRO A 123 0.18 14.83 15.27
N HIS A 124 -0.66 13.80 15.12
CA HIS A 124 -0.65 12.66 16.03
C HIS A 124 -1.26 11.40 15.39
N VAL A 125 -0.76 10.23 15.79
CA VAL A 125 -1.33 8.92 15.41
C VAL A 125 -1.93 8.25 16.64
N ASP A 126 -3.26 8.16 16.70
CA ASP A 126 -3.97 7.43 17.74
C ASP A 126 -4.26 6.01 17.26
N PHE A 127 -3.70 4.98 17.90
CA PHE A 127 -4.06 3.58 17.64
C PHE A 127 -5.37 3.25 18.36
N MET A 128 -6.48 3.24 17.62
CA MET A 128 -7.83 3.27 18.18
C MET A 128 -8.37 1.88 18.54
N PHE A 129 -8.19 0.91 17.63
CA PHE A 129 -8.79 -0.42 17.79
C PHE A 129 -7.83 -1.52 17.34
N SER A 130 -7.81 -2.62 18.10
CA SER A 130 -7.27 -3.91 17.66
C SER A 130 -8.41 -4.70 17.02
N ILE A 131 -8.22 -5.15 15.79
CA ILE A 131 -9.21 -5.92 15.01
C ILE A 131 -8.56 -7.22 14.51
N GLU A 132 -9.33 -8.06 13.82
CA GLU A 132 -8.78 -9.31 13.28
C GLU A 132 -7.57 -9.06 12.37
N ASP A 133 -6.58 -9.95 12.42
CA ASP A 133 -5.44 -9.94 11.49
C ASP A 133 -5.81 -10.49 10.09
N CYS A 134 -6.78 -9.83 9.44
CA CYS A 134 -7.19 -10.08 8.07
C CYS A 134 -7.40 -8.77 7.31
N SER A 135 -7.65 -8.84 6.00
CA SER A 135 -7.83 -7.63 5.19
C SER A 135 -9.13 -6.91 5.55
N HIS A 136 -9.00 -5.60 5.79
CA HIS A 136 -10.13 -4.70 6.01
C HIS A 136 -10.14 -3.61 4.95
N GLU A 137 -11.29 -3.41 4.33
CA GLU A 137 -11.41 -2.71 3.05
C GLU A 137 -12.64 -1.80 3.01
N ALA A 138 -12.80 -1.08 1.89
CA ALA A 138 -13.96 -0.25 1.63
C ALA A 138 -14.29 0.80 2.73
N PRO A 139 -13.29 1.47 3.36
CA PRO A 139 -13.60 2.45 4.37
C PRO A 139 -14.29 3.67 3.77
N VAL A 140 -15.35 4.14 4.43
CA VAL A 140 -16.23 5.20 3.92
C VAL A 140 -16.92 5.93 5.07
N TYR A 141 -16.75 7.25 5.10
CA TYR A 141 -17.39 8.08 6.10
C TYR A 141 -18.77 8.54 5.62
N VAL A 142 -19.77 8.38 6.50
CA VAL A 142 -21.17 8.74 6.32
C VAL A 142 -21.48 9.95 7.20
N PRO A 143 -21.49 11.19 6.65
CA PRO A 143 -21.64 12.41 7.44
C PRO A 143 -22.99 12.54 8.12
N THR A 144 -24.05 11.95 7.56
CA THR A 144 -25.42 12.08 8.09
C THR A 144 -25.60 11.35 9.42
N THR A 145 -24.85 10.28 9.66
CA THR A 145 -24.85 9.55 10.93
C THR A 145 -23.56 9.77 11.73
N ASN A 146 -22.58 10.47 11.15
CA ASN A 146 -21.24 10.65 11.71
C ASN A 146 -20.57 9.31 12.04
N GLU A 147 -20.57 8.41 11.06
CA GLU A 147 -20.07 7.04 11.20
C GLU A 147 -19.10 6.69 10.07
N LEU A 148 -18.06 5.93 10.39
CA LEU A 148 -17.10 5.41 9.42
C LEU A 148 -17.29 3.90 9.28
N TYR A 149 -17.75 3.48 8.10
CA TYR A 149 -17.97 2.07 7.77
C TYR A 149 -16.73 1.47 7.11
N PHE A 150 -16.49 0.18 7.30
CA PHE A 150 -15.50 -0.62 6.57
C PHE A 150 -15.84 -2.11 6.63
N SER A 151 -15.28 -2.90 5.72
CA SER A 151 -15.57 -4.33 5.59
C SER A 151 -14.43 -5.19 6.13
N ARG A 152 -14.77 -6.33 6.72
CA ARG A 152 -13.83 -7.42 7.02
C ARG A 152 -13.93 -8.47 5.93
N LEU A 153 -12.83 -8.71 5.22
CA LEU A 153 -12.79 -9.69 4.14
C LEU A 153 -12.54 -11.10 4.69
N GLN A 154 -13.59 -11.69 5.25
CA GLN A 154 -13.56 -13.03 5.82
C GLN A 154 -14.77 -13.86 5.39
N GLN A 155 -14.54 -15.15 5.15
CA GLN A 155 -15.61 -16.10 4.86
C GLN A 155 -16.66 -16.12 5.96
N GLY A 156 -17.93 -15.95 5.56
CA GLY A 156 -19.07 -15.99 6.48
C GLY A 156 -19.27 -14.73 7.32
N PHE A 157 -18.42 -13.69 7.17
CA PHE A 157 -18.61 -12.42 7.86
C PHE A 157 -19.45 -11.47 6.99
N LEU A 158 -20.68 -11.20 7.44
CA LEU A 158 -21.66 -10.35 6.75
C LEU A 158 -21.80 -8.92 7.29
N PRO A 159 -21.64 -8.66 8.60
CA PRO A 159 -21.70 -7.30 9.11
C PRO A 159 -20.63 -6.41 8.49
N GLN A 160 -20.93 -5.12 8.38
CA GLN A 160 -19.90 -4.10 8.21
C GLN A 160 -19.47 -3.64 9.59
N LEU A 161 -18.18 -3.35 9.74
CA LEU A 161 -17.63 -2.72 10.92
C LEU A 161 -17.87 -1.21 10.82
N VAL A 162 -18.28 -0.60 11.92
CA VAL A 162 -18.68 0.79 11.97
C VAL A 162 -18.03 1.45 13.17
N ILE A 163 -17.25 2.50 12.92
CA ILE A 163 -16.77 3.39 13.97
C ILE A 163 -17.78 4.51 14.12
N ASN A 164 -18.40 4.57 15.29
CA ASN A 164 -19.31 5.64 15.65
C ASN A 164 -18.51 6.82 16.23
N LEU A 165 -18.49 7.94 15.49
CA LEU A 165 -17.75 9.14 15.86
C LEU A 165 -18.59 10.13 16.68
N ASN A 166 -19.79 9.75 17.11
CA ASN A 166 -20.59 10.54 18.05
C ASN A 166 -20.17 10.33 19.52
N ASN A 167 -19.39 9.27 19.79
CA ASN A 167 -18.86 8.96 21.11
C ASN A 167 -17.43 9.50 21.25
N ASP A 168 -17.05 9.90 22.46
CA ASP A 168 -15.67 10.22 22.83
C ASP A 168 -15.25 9.40 24.07
N PRO A 169 -14.36 8.39 23.92
CA PRO A 169 -13.72 7.97 22.67
C PRO A 169 -14.70 7.32 21.68
N PRO A 170 -14.39 7.34 20.36
CA PRO A 170 -15.17 6.60 19.36
C PRO A 170 -15.32 5.12 19.69
N THR A 171 -16.43 4.52 19.27
CA THR A 171 -16.73 3.10 19.51
C THR A 171 -16.80 2.31 18.21
N LEU A 172 -16.36 1.06 18.24
CA LEU A 172 -16.45 0.12 17.13
C LEU A 172 -17.64 -0.83 17.33
N GLU A 173 -18.51 -0.93 16.33
CA GLU A 173 -19.69 -1.80 16.34
C GLU A 173 -19.87 -2.54 15.00
N GLU A 174 -20.76 -3.54 14.99
CA GLU A 174 -21.12 -4.28 13.79
C GLU A 174 -22.54 -3.88 13.33
N LYS A 175 -22.70 -3.55 12.04
CA LYS A 175 -24.00 -3.30 11.42
C LYS A 175 -24.24 -4.21 10.23
N LEU A 176 -25.33 -4.96 10.26
CA LEU A 176 -25.76 -5.80 9.15
C LEU A 176 -26.61 -4.98 8.18
N ALA A 177 -26.15 -4.85 6.93
CA ALA A 177 -26.93 -4.25 5.87
C ALA A 177 -28.19 -5.08 5.53
N GLN A 178 -29.23 -4.41 5.04
CA GLN A 178 -30.44 -5.05 4.53
C GLN A 178 -30.67 -4.63 3.07
N PRO A 179 -30.52 -5.53 2.09
CA PRO A 179 -30.06 -6.93 2.24
C PRO A 179 -28.58 -7.01 2.68
N PRO A 180 -28.13 -8.15 3.22
CA PRO A 180 -26.73 -8.34 3.60
C PRO A 180 -25.77 -8.10 2.44
N ILE A 181 -24.65 -7.42 2.71
CA ILE A 181 -23.58 -7.17 1.75
C ILE A 181 -22.35 -7.94 2.20
N TYR A 182 -21.87 -8.83 1.34
CA TYR A 182 -20.70 -9.66 1.62
C TYR A 182 -19.45 -9.08 0.95
N ALA A 183 -18.32 -9.11 1.66
CA ALA A 183 -16.98 -8.79 1.13
C ALA A 183 -16.92 -7.50 0.29
N ALA A 184 -17.33 -6.37 0.88
CA ALA A 184 -17.21 -5.07 0.22
C ALA A 184 -15.73 -4.66 0.16
N THR A 185 -15.24 -4.31 -1.03
CA THR A 185 -13.85 -3.89 -1.26
C THR A 185 -13.71 -2.45 -1.70
N GLY A 186 -14.79 -1.85 -2.21
CA GLY A 186 -14.87 -0.43 -2.50
C GLY A 186 -16.14 0.17 -1.93
N ALA A 187 -16.06 1.43 -1.51
CA ALA A 187 -17.22 2.14 -1.01
C ALA A 187 -17.22 3.62 -1.38
N ARG A 188 -18.42 4.19 -1.55
CA ARG A 188 -18.63 5.62 -1.69
C ARG A 188 -19.97 6.00 -1.07
N PHE A 189 -19.96 7.06 -0.26
CA PHE A 189 -21.18 7.74 0.16
C PHE A 189 -21.52 8.86 -0.81
N ARG A 190 -22.79 8.97 -1.20
CA ARG A 190 -23.31 10.09 -2.00
C ARG A 190 -24.84 10.18 -1.86
N ASP A 191 -25.35 11.40 -1.67
CA ASP A 191 -26.80 11.69 -1.67
C ASP A 191 -27.61 10.81 -0.70
N GLY A 192 -27.07 10.57 0.51
CA GLY A 192 -27.71 9.74 1.54
C GLY A 192 -27.57 8.23 1.32
N LEU A 193 -26.93 7.80 0.23
CA LEU A 193 -26.76 6.41 -0.14
C LEU A 193 -25.30 5.96 0.01
N LEU A 194 -25.13 4.75 0.52
CA LEU A 194 -23.85 4.06 0.55
C LEU A 194 -23.77 3.08 -0.63
N TYR A 195 -22.87 3.35 -1.56
CA TYR A 195 -22.57 2.50 -2.71
C TYR A 195 -21.39 1.61 -2.39
N LEU A 196 -21.55 0.30 -2.56
CA LEU A 196 -20.52 -0.70 -2.26
C LEU A 196 -20.18 -1.52 -3.51
N ALA A 197 -18.89 -1.70 -3.76
CA ALA A 197 -18.36 -2.70 -4.68
C ALA A 197 -17.97 -3.93 -3.86
N THR A 198 -18.43 -5.10 -4.27
CA THR A 198 -18.23 -6.38 -3.55
C THR A 198 -17.53 -7.37 -4.45
N ILE A 199 -16.53 -8.11 -3.96
CA ILE A 199 -15.82 -9.16 -4.72
C ILE A 199 -16.65 -10.42 -5.04
N GLY A 200 -17.93 -10.44 -4.69
CA GLY A 200 -18.87 -11.50 -5.05
C GLY A 200 -19.34 -12.35 -3.88
N GLY A 201 -20.41 -13.13 -4.08
CA GLY A 201 -21.10 -13.89 -3.04
C GLY A 201 -20.55 -15.30 -2.76
N ASN A 202 -21.01 -15.91 -1.67
CA ASN A 202 -20.82 -17.33 -1.35
C ASN A 202 -22.08 -18.12 -1.78
N GLU A 203 -21.92 -19.29 -2.42
CA GLU A 203 -23.02 -20.14 -2.89
C GLU A 203 -24.01 -20.52 -1.78
N SER A 204 -23.54 -20.61 -0.54
CA SER A 204 -24.36 -20.93 0.64
C SER A 204 -25.11 -19.74 1.25
N LEU A 205 -24.93 -18.52 0.73
CA LEU A 205 -25.59 -17.30 1.19
C LEU A 205 -26.55 -16.80 0.10
N ALA A 206 -27.71 -17.45 -0.01
CA ALA A 206 -28.87 -17.03 -0.79
C ALA A 206 -28.63 -16.64 -2.27
N GLY A 207 -27.84 -17.44 -3.00
CA GLY A 207 -28.10 -17.70 -4.43
C GLY A 207 -27.90 -16.57 -5.44
N TYR A 208 -27.13 -15.52 -5.17
CA TYR A 208 -26.76 -14.54 -6.20
C TYR A 208 -25.26 -14.59 -6.54
N THR A 209 -24.95 -15.02 -7.77
CA THR A 209 -23.63 -14.87 -8.37
C THR A 209 -23.42 -13.41 -8.79
N PHE A 210 -22.52 -12.71 -8.11
CA PHE A 210 -21.97 -11.45 -8.59
C PHE A 210 -20.45 -11.57 -8.72
N ARG A 211 -19.91 -11.16 -9.87
CA ARG A 211 -18.47 -11.15 -10.16
C ARG A 211 -18.00 -9.72 -10.44
N PRO A 212 -17.05 -9.18 -9.67
CA PRO A 212 -16.09 -8.23 -10.22
C PRO A 212 -14.72 -8.92 -10.38
N GLY A 213 -14.13 -8.81 -11.57
CA GLY A 213 -12.83 -9.41 -11.91
C GLY A 213 -11.63 -8.62 -11.39
N ALA A 214 -10.40 -9.14 -11.37
CA ALA A 214 -9.88 -10.30 -12.11
C ALA A 214 -9.02 -11.25 -11.25
N GLY A 215 -9.18 -12.55 -11.48
CA GLY A 215 -8.31 -13.61 -10.97
C GLY A 215 -8.53 -14.90 -11.77
N SER A 216 -7.47 -15.67 -11.99
CA SER A 216 -7.55 -17.02 -12.55
C SER A 216 -7.74 -18.01 -11.41
N ALA A 217 -8.86 -18.73 -11.39
CA ALA A 217 -9.10 -19.82 -10.44
C ALA A 217 -8.91 -21.17 -11.14
N ILE A 218 -8.21 -22.10 -10.48
CA ILE A 218 -8.20 -23.51 -10.87
C ILE A 218 -9.47 -24.14 -10.30
N ILE A 219 -10.30 -24.69 -11.17
CA ILE A 219 -11.58 -25.36 -10.84
C ILE A 219 -11.44 -26.89 -10.82
N ASP A 220 -10.21 -27.41 -10.93
CA ASP A 220 -9.93 -28.85 -10.88
C ASP A 220 -9.82 -29.33 -9.42
N PRO A 221 -10.75 -30.19 -8.94
CA PRO A 221 -10.73 -30.72 -7.59
C PRO A 221 -9.51 -31.61 -7.28
N ASN A 222 -8.71 -31.98 -8.28
CA ASN A 222 -7.48 -32.76 -8.10
C ASN A 222 -6.26 -31.92 -7.69
N ILE A 223 -6.37 -30.58 -7.68
CA ILE A 223 -5.28 -29.69 -7.29
C ILE A 223 -5.58 -29.15 -5.88
N TYR A 224 -5.13 -29.90 -4.85
CA TYR A 224 -5.23 -29.53 -3.44
C TYR A 224 -3.85 -29.53 -2.74
N PRO A 225 -3.51 -28.50 -1.94
CA PRO A 225 -4.30 -27.29 -1.73
C PRO A 225 -4.29 -26.38 -2.97
N ALA A 226 -5.40 -25.68 -3.21
CA ALA A 226 -5.47 -24.67 -4.27
C ALA A 226 -4.37 -23.62 -4.02
N PRO A 227 -3.48 -23.33 -4.99
CA PRO A 227 -2.45 -22.33 -4.79
C PRO A 227 -3.08 -20.95 -4.58
N HIS A 228 -2.55 -20.19 -3.62
CA HIS A 228 -3.01 -18.84 -3.32
C HIS A 228 -2.90 -17.90 -4.53
N ILE A 229 -3.72 -16.83 -4.52
CA ILE A 229 -3.56 -15.71 -5.47
C ILE A 229 -2.14 -15.15 -5.30
N ALA A 230 -1.29 -15.39 -6.29
CA ALA A 230 0.09 -14.92 -6.31
C ALA A 230 0.19 -13.57 -7.02
N TYR A 231 0.61 -12.53 -6.30
CA TYR A 231 0.97 -11.26 -6.90
C TYR A 231 2.40 -11.36 -7.45
N ASN A 232 2.57 -11.26 -8.77
CA ASN A 232 3.90 -11.14 -9.37
C ASN A 232 4.45 -9.73 -9.08
N SER A 233 5.16 -9.60 -7.97
CA SER A 233 5.80 -8.36 -7.52
C SER A 233 6.98 -7.94 -8.40
N THR A 234 7.57 -8.85 -9.18
CA THR A 234 8.79 -8.61 -9.98
C THR A 234 8.55 -7.81 -11.25
N ARG A 235 7.28 -7.65 -11.71
CA ARG A 235 7.01 -6.90 -12.95
C ARG A 235 6.01 -5.75 -12.85
N LYS A 236 5.07 -5.71 -11.88
CA LYS A 236 3.99 -4.67 -11.85
C LYS A 236 3.36 -4.35 -10.47
N GLY A 237 3.88 -4.84 -9.35
CA GLY A 237 3.08 -5.01 -8.12
C GLY A 237 3.16 -3.93 -7.03
N ARG A 238 3.94 -2.85 -7.18
CA ARG A 238 4.18 -1.86 -6.10
C ARG A 238 4.08 -0.41 -6.58
N THR A 239 3.37 -0.16 -7.68
CA THR A 239 3.44 1.11 -8.39
C THR A 239 2.06 1.77 -8.50
N ILE A 240 1.98 3.05 -8.13
CA ILE A 240 0.83 3.91 -8.44
C ILE A 240 1.00 4.42 -9.87
N TYR A 241 -0.08 4.36 -10.65
CA TYR A 241 -0.11 4.83 -12.03
C TYR A 241 -1.11 5.97 -12.19
N ALA A 242 -0.75 6.95 -13.02
CA ALA A 242 -1.65 8.00 -13.50
C ALA A 242 -2.11 7.70 -14.93
N TYR A 243 -3.30 8.21 -15.26
CA TYR A 243 -3.91 8.13 -16.57
C TYR A 243 -4.55 9.48 -16.90
N ASP A 244 -4.57 9.84 -18.18
CA ASP A 244 -5.39 10.94 -18.64
C ASP A 244 -6.81 10.42 -18.88
N VAL A 245 -7.83 11.16 -18.43
CA VAL A 245 -9.23 10.80 -18.67
C VAL A 245 -9.67 11.46 -19.98
N ALA A 246 -10.10 10.66 -20.95
CA ALA A 246 -10.60 11.20 -22.22
C ALA A 246 -11.76 12.17 -21.96
N PRO A 247 -11.97 13.23 -22.79
CA PRO A 247 -13.08 14.18 -22.61
C PRO A 247 -14.46 13.50 -22.52
N SER A 248 -14.63 12.37 -23.21
CA SER A 248 -15.85 11.55 -23.17
C SER A 248 -16.08 10.84 -21.83
N ARG A 249 -15.07 10.78 -20.95
CA ARG A 249 -15.00 10.01 -19.69
C ARG A 249 -15.20 8.50 -19.85
N LYS A 250 -15.02 7.98 -21.07
CA LYS A 250 -15.19 6.54 -21.40
C LYS A 250 -13.88 5.80 -21.62
N ALA A 251 -12.74 6.49 -21.58
CA ALA A 251 -11.42 5.89 -21.79
C ALA A 251 -10.37 6.51 -20.87
N LEU A 252 -9.43 5.68 -20.46
CA LEU A 252 -8.20 6.06 -19.77
C LEU A 252 -7.04 5.98 -20.76
N LEU A 253 -6.24 7.04 -20.85
CA LEU A 253 -5.16 7.21 -21.81
C LEU A 253 -3.83 7.39 -21.08
N ASN A 254 -2.71 7.27 -21.79
CA ASN A 254 -1.36 7.67 -21.33
C ASN A 254 -0.99 7.13 -19.94
N LYS A 255 -1.16 5.83 -19.72
CA LYS A 255 -0.75 5.14 -18.49
C LYS A 255 0.73 5.42 -18.21
N ARG A 256 1.04 5.99 -17.04
CA ARG A 256 2.40 6.28 -16.60
C ARG A 256 2.60 5.95 -15.12
N PRO A 257 3.74 5.38 -14.71
CA PRO A 257 4.05 5.22 -13.30
C PRO A 257 4.33 6.60 -12.69
N VAL A 258 3.79 6.86 -11.50
CA VAL A 258 4.07 8.11 -10.75
C VAL A 258 4.78 7.85 -9.43
N TYR A 259 4.56 6.69 -8.81
CA TYR A 259 5.21 6.37 -7.54
C TYR A 259 5.46 4.87 -7.39
N LEU A 260 6.66 4.50 -6.96
CA LEU A 260 7.01 3.13 -6.56
C LEU A 260 7.07 3.08 -5.03
N SER A 261 6.23 2.22 -4.43
CA SER A 261 6.10 2.14 -2.98
C SER A 261 7.42 1.73 -2.32
N MET A 262 7.86 2.53 -1.34
CA MET A 262 9.04 2.23 -0.52
C MET A 262 8.85 0.96 0.31
N GLU A 263 7.62 0.72 0.78
CA GLU A 263 7.25 -0.42 1.61
C GLU A 263 6.08 -1.18 1.00
N TYR A 264 6.17 -2.51 0.98
CA TYR A 264 5.12 -3.41 0.50
C TYR A 264 4.46 -2.95 -0.81
N ALA A 265 3.13 -2.97 -0.93
CA ALA A 265 2.38 -2.48 -2.07
C ALA A 265 1.47 -1.30 -1.67
N PRO A 266 1.18 -0.37 -2.61
CA PRO A 266 0.10 0.59 -2.44
C PRO A 266 -1.25 -0.11 -2.63
N ASP A 267 -2.20 0.20 -1.76
CA ASP A 267 -3.55 -0.36 -1.81
C ASP A 267 -4.59 0.78 -1.83
N GLY A 268 -5.19 1.12 -0.70
CA GLY A 268 -6.12 2.24 -0.61
C GLY A 268 -5.47 3.61 -0.90
N ILE A 269 -6.06 4.36 -1.83
CA ILE A 269 -5.64 5.70 -2.23
C ILE A 269 -6.78 6.70 -2.09
N LYS A 270 -6.46 7.95 -1.74
CA LYS A 270 -7.35 9.11 -1.65
C LYS A 270 -6.62 10.38 -2.11
N THR A 271 -7.38 11.43 -2.38
CA THR A 271 -6.84 12.79 -2.58
C THR A 271 -7.28 13.69 -1.44
N SER A 272 -6.38 14.56 -0.99
CA SER A 272 -6.74 15.65 -0.09
C SER A 272 -7.31 16.83 -0.88
N ARG A 273 -7.98 17.77 -0.22
CA ARG A 273 -8.51 19.00 -0.84
C ARG A 273 -7.42 19.94 -1.31
N GLU A 274 -6.27 19.85 -0.68
CA GLU A 274 -5.06 20.63 -0.99
C GLU A 274 -4.35 20.10 -2.25
N GLY A 275 -4.79 18.96 -2.81
CA GLY A 275 -4.28 18.42 -4.06
C GLY A 275 -3.26 17.29 -3.90
N TYR A 276 -2.97 16.84 -2.68
CA TYR A 276 -2.03 15.74 -2.46
C TYR A 276 -2.66 14.38 -2.71
N LEU A 277 -1.85 13.44 -3.21
CA LEU A 277 -2.18 12.02 -3.21
C LEU A 277 -1.84 11.43 -1.85
N VAL A 278 -2.74 10.65 -1.28
CA VAL A 278 -2.55 9.97 0.01
C VAL A 278 -2.80 8.48 -0.21
N SER A 279 -1.82 7.64 0.11
CA SER A 279 -1.91 6.20 -0.16
C SER A 279 -1.44 5.35 1.03
N ALA A 280 -2.23 4.35 1.40
CA ALA A 280 -1.80 3.25 2.24
C ALA A 280 -0.65 2.49 1.54
N THR A 281 0.45 2.26 2.24
CA THR A 281 1.66 1.59 1.73
C THR A 281 2.35 0.81 2.84
N GLY A 282 2.10 -0.50 2.90
CA GLY A 282 2.68 -1.36 3.93
C GLY A 282 2.29 -0.93 5.34
N LYS A 283 3.30 -0.71 6.21
CA LYS A 283 3.08 -0.27 7.59
C LYS A 283 2.96 1.25 7.74
N GLY A 284 2.11 1.85 6.90
CA GLY A 284 1.90 3.28 6.98
C GLY A 284 1.16 3.87 5.79
N ILE A 285 1.22 5.19 5.72
CA ILE A 285 0.57 6.02 4.70
C ILE A 285 1.62 6.96 4.14
N VAL A 286 1.62 7.17 2.83
CA VAL A 286 2.48 8.16 2.16
C VAL A 286 1.64 9.28 1.58
N VAL A 287 2.12 10.52 1.72
CA VAL A 287 1.59 11.72 1.08
C VAL A 287 2.53 12.09 -0.06
N LEU A 288 1.98 12.24 -1.27
CA LEU A 288 2.72 12.53 -2.49
C LEU A 288 2.20 13.80 -3.16
N THR A 289 3.06 14.45 -3.95
CA THR A 289 2.60 15.42 -4.98
C THR A 289 1.75 14.72 -6.05
N ASP A 290 1.14 15.50 -6.94
CA ASP A 290 0.41 14.98 -8.10
C ASP A 290 1.34 14.33 -9.16
N GLU A 291 2.63 14.63 -9.14
CA GLU A 291 3.66 13.91 -9.91
C GLU A 291 4.24 12.67 -9.19
N GLY A 292 3.85 12.43 -7.92
CA GLY A 292 4.25 11.26 -7.15
C GLY A 292 5.53 11.41 -6.32
N GLU A 293 5.99 12.64 -6.08
CA GLU A 293 7.11 12.90 -5.15
C GLU A 293 6.67 12.67 -3.70
N PRO A 294 7.37 11.85 -2.89
CA PRO A 294 7.02 11.63 -1.49
C PRO A 294 7.40 12.82 -0.61
N LEU A 295 6.43 13.32 0.16
CA LEU A 295 6.58 14.49 1.02
C LEU A 295 6.64 14.10 2.50
N VAL A 296 5.69 13.27 2.92
CA VAL A 296 5.53 12.81 4.31
C VAL A 296 5.09 11.34 4.31
N ARG A 297 5.58 10.57 5.28
CA ARG A 297 5.06 9.24 5.61
C ARG A 297 4.59 9.20 7.06
N VAL A 298 3.41 8.64 7.28
CA VAL A 298 2.89 8.29 8.60
C VAL A 298 3.20 6.82 8.86
N GLN A 299 3.77 6.50 10.01
CA GLN A 299 4.08 5.13 10.40
C GLN A 299 2.94 4.52 11.22
N THR A 300 2.73 3.22 11.03
CA THR A 300 1.78 2.43 11.83
C THR A 300 2.43 1.13 12.31
N ASN A 301 1.96 0.58 13.42
CA ASN A 301 2.43 -0.73 13.91
C ASN A 301 1.79 -1.92 13.17
N PHE A 302 0.75 -1.67 12.37
CA PHE A 302 0.02 -2.64 11.55
C PHE A 302 0.11 -2.32 10.05
N THR A 303 -0.19 -3.30 9.19
CA THR A 303 -0.25 -3.09 7.74
C THR A 303 -1.55 -2.39 7.37
N VAL A 304 -1.44 -1.16 6.84
CA VAL A 304 -2.58 -0.38 6.37
C VAL A 304 -3.01 -0.90 5.00
N ILE A 305 -4.27 -1.28 4.86
CA ILE A 305 -4.86 -1.74 3.60
C ILE A 305 -5.62 -0.59 2.94
N ASN A 306 -6.39 0.16 3.71
CA ASN A 306 -7.15 1.27 3.14
C ASN A 306 -7.28 2.44 4.13
N ILE A 307 -7.72 3.57 3.59
CA ILE A 307 -7.82 4.84 4.31
C ILE A 307 -9.08 5.59 3.94
N ALA A 308 -9.63 6.36 4.87
CA ALA A 308 -10.74 7.27 4.63
C ALA A 308 -10.61 8.54 5.47
N PHE A 309 -10.92 9.68 4.86
CA PHE A 309 -11.10 10.91 5.62
C PHE A 309 -12.47 10.92 6.30
N ALA A 310 -12.50 11.35 7.56
CA ALA A 310 -13.71 11.40 8.39
C ALA A 310 -13.75 12.67 9.25
N GLY A 311 -14.84 12.83 9.99
CA GLY A 311 -15.16 14.06 10.72
C GLY A 311 -15.95 15.06 9.87
N ALA A 312 -16.65 15.98 10.54
CA ALA A 312 -17.51 16.97 9.90
C ALA A 312 -16.75 17.77 8.82
N GLU A 313 -15.50 18.15 9.12
CA GLU A 313 -14.63 18.91 8.22
C GLU A 313 -13.72 18.03 7.35
N ARG A 314 -13.78 16.71 7.48
CA ARG A 314 -12.87 15.73 6.85
C ARG A 314 -11.40 15.94 7.22
N ASP A 315 -11.15 16.41 8.43
CA ASP A 315 -9.85 16.80 8.97
C ASP A 315 -9.14 15.66 9.74
N GLU A 316 -9.77 14.49 9.84
CA GLU A 316 -9.14 13.26 10.32
C GLU A 316 -8.96 12.27 9.19
N LEU A 317 -7.83 11.57 9.16
CA LEU A 317 -7.64 10.40 8.31
C LEU A 317 -7.68 9.14 9.17
N TRP A 318 -8.47 8.16 8.77
CA TRP A 318 -8.55 6.86 9.43
C TRP A 318 -7.84 5.81 8.58
N ALA A 319 -6.87 5.14 9.18
CA ALA A 319 -6.10 4.04 8.61
C ALA A 319 -6.66 2.71 9.11
N ILE A 320 -6.99 1.81 8.18
CA ILE A 320 -7.63 0.54 8.47
C ILE A 320 -6.85 -0.55 7.74
N GLY A 321 -6.62 -1.68 8.41
CA GLY A 321 -5.91 -2.77 7.78
C GLY A 321 -5.90 -4.05 8.59
N LYS A 322 -4.75 -4.74 8.55
CA LYS A 322 -4.61 -6.05 9.19
C LYS A 322 -4.24 -5.89 10.65
N GLY A 323 -5.12 -6.28 11.57
CA GLY A 323 -4.84 -6.26 13.00
C GLY A 323 -5.05 -4.91 13.70
N GLY A 324 -5.37 -3.83 12.97
CA GLY A 324 -5.47 -2.52 13.58
C GLY A 324 -6.27 -1.47 12.82
N VAL A 325 -6.70 -0.45 13.58
CA VAL A 325 -7.26 0.80 13.10
C VAL A 325 -6.58 1.96 13.84
N ALA A 326 -6.14 2.98 13.09
CA ALA A 326 -5.58 4.20 13.65
C ALA A 326 -6.29 5.45 13.12
N ARG A 327 -6.36 6.49 13.94
CA ARG A 327 -6.80 7.83 13.59
C ARG A 327 -5.57 8.74 13.51
N ILE A 328 -5.42 9.41 12.38
CA ILE A 328 -4.35 10.37 12.11
C ILE A 328 -4.96 11.76 12.18
N ARG A 329 -4.47 12.56 13.12
CA ARG A 329 -4.76 13.98 13.24
C ARG A 329 -3.63 14.74 12.57
N TRP A 330 -3.98 15.59 11.61
CA TRP A 330 -3.01 16.30 10.75
C TRP A 330 -3.63 17.54 10.10
N GLY A 331 -2.90 18.19 9.19
CA GLY A 331 -3.34 19.43 8.52
C GLY A 331 -4.16 19.22 7.25
N LEU A 332 -4.14 18.02 6.66
CA LEU A 332 -4.85 17.74 5.40
C LEU A 332 -6.33 17.45 5.61
N LYS A 333 -7.15 17.88 4.63
CA LYS A 333 -8.58 17.60 4.61
C LYS A 333 -8.99 16.73 3.44
N GLY A 334 -9.93 15.82 3.65
CA GLY A 334 -10.53 15.01 2.59
C GLY A 334 -11.63 15.74 1.83
N SER A 335 -11.87 15.39 0.56
CA SER A 335 -12.97 15.99 -0.23
C SER A 335 -14.36 15.76 0.40
N TYR A 336 -15.25 16.75 0.30
CA TYR A 336 -16.69 16.55 0.50
C TYR A 336 -17.22 15.90 -0.78
N ALA A 337 -17.33 14.58 -0.79
CA ALA A 337 -17.68 13.81 -1.99
C ALA A 337 -19.06 14.10 -2.57
#